data_AF-A0A3D1XQL9-F1
#
_entry.id   AF-A0A3D1XQL9-F1
#
_cell.length_a   1.000
_cell.length_b   1.000
_cell.length_c   1.000
_cell.angle_alpha   90.00
_cell.angle_beta   90.00
_cell.angle_gamma   90.00
#
_symmetry.space_group_name_H-M   'P 1'
#
loop_
_entity.id
_entity.type
_entity.pdbx_description
1 polymer ?
#
loop_
_entity_poly.entity_id
_entity_poly.type
_entity_poly.pdbx_seq_one_letter_code
_entity_poly.pdbx_strand_id
1 'polypeptide(L)'
;HQIKDDEGKLIGGPISTTLFDAGNRYTLDWWSRFAENPQDFTPHSGEYLADISLRKARHIIGYVMTLGKKDFKFYEPWKSKEFKDADVERGAKVYMEYCAQCHGKEGKGDGPGAKGLDPKPAVHADLPLSDYPDDYLYNLVYYGGKSVGKSPNMPDWGMTLPEQSLADVITYLRSTFKNL
;
A
#
# COMPACT_ATOMS: atom_id res chain seq x y z
N HIS A 1 18.19 22.98 5.66
CA HIS A 1 17.32 21.93 5.09
C HIS A 1 15.82 22.14 5.31
N GLN A 2 15.39 22.95 6.29
CA GLN A 2 13.98 23.27 6.49
C GLN A 2 13.45 24.27 5.43
N ILE A 3 12.20 24.09 5.00
CA ILE A 3 11.46 25.02 4.13
C ILE A 3 10.15 25.42 4.82
N LYS A 4 9.45 26.46 4.34
CA LYS A 4 8.11 26.80 4.81
C LYS A 4 7.05 26.09 3.97
N ASP A 5 6.03 25.53 4.60
CA ASP A 5 4.82 25.08 3.91
C ASP A 5 3.90 26.25 3.53
N ASP A 6 2.74 25.93 2.94
CA ASP A 6 1.71 26.90 2.53
C ASP A 6 1.15 27.73 3.71
N GLU A 7 1.27 27.24 4.95
CA GLU A 7 0.85 27.92 6.17
C GLU A 7 2.00 28.68 6.83
N GLY A 8 3.18 28.68 6.22
CA GLY A 8 4.39 29.37 6.70
C GLY A 8 5.17 28.61 7.78
N LYS A 9 4.77 27.38 8.13
CA LYS A 9 5.42 26.55 9.14
C LYS A 9 6.68 25.89 8.58
N LEU A 10 7.75 25.89 9.36
CA LEU A 10 8.99 25.22 8.99
C LEU A 10 8.82 23.70 9.02
N ILE A 11 9.10 23.05 7.89
CA ILE A 11 9.02 21.61 7.67
C ILE A 11 10.36 21.07 7.14
N GLY A 12 10.70 19.83 7.53
CA GLY A 12 11.99 19.19 7.25
C GLY A 12 12.84 18.96 8.52
N GLY A 13 13.79 18.04 8.42
CA GLY A 13 14.67 17.66 9.52
C GLY A 13 15.95 18.50 9.60
N PRO A 14 16.74 18.32 10.68
CA PRO A 14 18.05 18.96 10.81
C PRO A 14 19.04 18.50 9.72
N ILE A 15 18.88 17.25 9.25
CA ILE A 15 19.81 16.60 8.31
C ILE A 15 19.30 16.65 6.86
N SER A 16 17.99 16.55 6.63
CA SER A 16 17.43 16.51 5.27
C SER A 16 16.18 17.36 5.10
N THR A 17 15.98 17.85 3.88
CA THR A 17 14.81 18.65 3.52
C THR A 17 13.56 17.78 3.41
N THR A 18 12.40 18.39 3.56
CA THR A 18 11.14 17.70 3.29
C THR A 18 10.97 17.40 1.80
N LEU A 19 10.49 16.19 1.48
CA LEU A 19 10.10 15.83 0.12
C LEU A 19 8.66 16.24 -0.23
N PHE A 20 7.92 16.84 0.72
CA PHE A 20 6.50 17.15 0.53
C PHE A 20 6.22 18.07 -0.67
N ASP A 21 7.08 19.06 -0.91
CA ASP A 21 6.97 19.99 -2.05
C ASP A 21 8.13 19.84 -3.03
N ALA A 22 8.92 18.78 -2.89
CA ALA A 22 10.09 18.55 -3.73
C ALA A 22 9.74 18.44 -5.23
N GLY A 23 8.54 17.96 -5.54
CA GLY A 23 8.01 17.88 -6.90
C GLY A 23 7.78 19.22 -7.58
N ASN A 24 7.47 20.28 -6.81
CA ASN A 24 7.28 21.63 -7.34
C ASN A 24 8.58 22.45 -7.35
N ARG A 25 9.57 22.05 -6.55
CA ARG A 25 10.87 22.74 -6.43
C ARG A 25 11.89 22.34 -7.49
N TYR A 26 11.82 21.11 -8.01
CA TYR A 26 12.81 20.56 -8.93
C TYR A 26 12.17 19.86 -10.13
N THR A 27 12.88 19.84 -11.26
CA THR A 27 12.42 19.20 -12.49
C THR A 27 12.63 17.68 -12.45
N LEU A 28 11.97 16.94 -13.36
CA LEU A 28 12.19 15.51 -13.54
C LEU A 28 13.66 15.18 -13.89
N ASP A 29 14.32 16.01 -14.71
CA ASP A 29 15.74 15.83 -15.05
C ASP A 29 16.62 15.97 -13.81
N TRP A 30 16.36 16.98 -12.98
CA TRP A 30 17.07 17.17 -11.72
C TRP A 30 16.93 15.94 -10.82
N TRP A 31 15.69 15.47 -10.60
CA TRP A 31 15.43 14.28 -9.77
C TRP A 31 16.08 13.01 -10.31
N SER A 32 16.07 12.83 -11.63
CA SER A 32 16.65 11.65 -12.27
C SER A 32 18.17 11.61 -12.08
N ARG A 33 18.87 12.73 -12.31
CA ARG A 33 20.32 12.83 -12.09
C ARG A 33 20.69 12.74 -10.62
N PHE A 34 19.92 13.39 -9.75
CA PHE A 34 20.13 13.31 -8.31
C PHE A 34 20.01 11.87 -7.80
N ALA A 35 19.03 11.11 -8.29
CA ALA A 35 18.86 9.71 -7.91
C ALA A 35 19.96 8.77 -8.44
N GLU A 36 20.69 9.16 -9.48
CA GLU A 36 21.84 8.40 -10.01
C GLU A 36 23.13 8.71 -9.25
N ASN A 37 23.35 9.99 -8.91
CA ASN A 37 24.51 10.41 -8.14
C ASN A 37 24.27 11.75 -7.41
N PRO A 38 23.83 11.73 -6.14
CA PRO A 38 23.61 12.95 -5.35
C PRO A 38 24.86 13.81 -5.19
N GLN A 39 26.05 13.18 -5.20
CA GLN A 39 27.33 13.85 -4.98
C GLN A 39 27.73 14.78 -6.15
N ASP A 40 27.15 14.62 -7.35
CA ASP A 40 27.38 15.53 -8.48
C ASP A 40 26.80 16.93 -8.23
N PHE A 41 25.81 17.05 -7.34
CA PHE A 41 25.14 18.31 -7.02
C PHE A 41 25.67 18.95 -5.75
N THR A 42 26.01 18.14 -4.75
CA THR A 42 26.52 18.63 -3.47
C THR A 42 27.58 17.66 -2.94
N PRO A 43 28.85 17.83 -3.36
CA PRO A 43 29.97 17.03 -2.89
C PRO A 43 30.10 17.10 -1.36
N HIS A 44 30.42 15.96 -0.74
CA HIS A 44 30.66 15.83 0.70
C HIS A 44 29.44 16.11 1.60
N SER A 45 28.23 16.06 1.04
CA SER A 45 26.97 16.21 1.81
C SER A 45 26.64 15.04 2.75
N GLY A 46 27.28 13.88 2.54
CA GLY A 46 26.93 12.63 3.22
C GLY A 46 25.70 11.92 2.64
N GLU A 47 25.02 12.51 1.66
CA GLU A 47 23.92 11.86 0.93
C GLU A 47 24.48 10.73 0.05
N TYR A 48 24.00 9.51 0.25
CA TYR A 48 24.50 8.34 -0.46
C TYR A 48 23.56 7.93 -1.59
N LEU A 49 24.12 7.25 -2.59
CA LEU A 49 23.31 6.60 -3.61
C LEU A 49 22.46 5.50 -2.95
N ALA A 50 21.15 5.62 -3.04
CA ALA A 50 20.24 4.61 -2.52
C ALA A 50 20.47 3.27 -3.25
N ASP A 51 20.56 2.17 -2.49
CA ASP A 51 20.66 0.80 -3.04
C ASP A 51 19.30 0.34 -3.58
N ILE A 52 18.87 0.96 -4.69
CA ILE A 52 17.63 0.67 -5.39
C ILE A 52 17.87 0.66 -6.89
N SER A 53 17.08 -0.14 -7.61
CA SER A 53 17.14 -0.12 -9.08
C SER A 53 16.62 1.20 -9.64
N LEU A 54 17.11 1.59 -10.83
CA LEU A 54 16.64 2.79 -11.53
C LEU A 54 15.11 2.78 -11.75
N ARG A 55 14.51 1.59 -11.91
CA ARG A 55 13.05 1.44 -12.00
C ARG A 55 12.36 1.86 -10.70
N LYS A 56 12.86 1.40 -9.55
CA LYS A 56 12.33 1.79 -8.24
C LYS A 56 12.53 3.30 -8.00
N ALA A 57 13.71 3.83 -8.34
CA ALA A 57 13.99 5.26 -8.26
C ALA A 57 12.97 6.08 -9.08
N ARG A 58 12.68 5.68 -10.32
CA ARG A 58 11.65 6.35 -11.16
C ARG A 58 10.27 6.37 -10.54
N HIS A 59 9.83 5.28 -9.89
CA HIS A 59 8.54 5.26 -9.19
C HIS A 59 8.52 6.22 -8.00
N ILE A 60 9.60 6.26 -7.21
CA ILE A 60 9.73 7.19 -6.07
C ILE A 60 9.75 8.63 -6.57
N ILE A 61 10.52 8.93 -7.61
CA ILE A 61 10.56 10.27 -8.23
C ILE A 61 9.18 10.66 -8.72
N GLY A 62 8.49 9.78 -9.44
CA GLY A 62 7.12 10.01 -9.89
C GLY A 62 6.18 10.34 -8.74
N TYR A 63 6.24 9.60 -7.64
CA TYR A 63 5.46 9.89 -6.43
C TYR A 63 5.86 11.24 -5.80
N VAL A 64 7.15 11.52 -5.61
CA VAL A 64 7.63 12.81 -5.08
C VAL A 64 7.19 13.98 -5.95
N MET A 65 7.14 13.80 -7.27
CA MET A 65 6.65 14.81 -8.21
C MET A 65 5.16 15.11 -8.10
N THR A 66 4.37 14.21 -7.50
CA THR A 66 2.95 14.46 -7.25
C THR A 66 2.69 15.03 -5.86
N LEU A 67 3.64 14.89 -4.93
CA LEU A 67 3.57 15.53 -3.61
C LEU A 67 3.55 17.06 -3.77
N GLY A 68 2.68 17.73 -3.00
CA GLY A 68 2.50 19.18 -3.04
C GLY A 68 1.62 19.69 -4.20
N LYS A 69 1.25 18.85 -5.16
CA LYS A 69 0.29 19.23 -6.21
C LYS A 69 -1.14 19.14 -5.69
N LYS A 70 -1.73 20.31 -5.39
CA LYS A 70 -3.06 20.46 -4.73
C LYS A 70 -4.18 19.63 -5.36
N ASP A 71 -4.19 19.51 -6.68
CA ASP A 71 -5.25 18.81 -7.42
C ASP A 71 -4.82 17.45 -8.00
N PHE A 72 -3.71 16.88 -7.52
CA PHE A 72 -3.30 15.55 -7.99
C PHE A 72 -4.26 14.49 -7.43
N LYS A 73 -4.95 13.80 -8.33
CA LYS A 73 -5.83 12.68 -7.98
C LYS A 73 -5.05 11.39 -8.15
N PHE A 74 -4.75 10.73 -7.03
CA PHE A 74 -4.25 9.37 -7.06
C PHE A 74 -5.31 8.44 -7.64
N TYR A 75 -4.88 7.45 -8.41
CA TYR A 75 -5.77 6.37 -8.81
C TYR A 75 -6.16 5.60 -7.54
N GLU A 76 -7.47 5.46 -7.33
CA GLU A 76 -8.06 4.76 -6.20
C GLU A 76 -8.77 3.51 -6.75
N PRO A 77 -8.10 2.34 -6.78
CA PRO A 77 -8.67 1.12 -7.35
C PRO A 77 -10.02 0.76 -6.72
N TRP A 78 -10.20 1.00 -5.43
CA TRP A 78 -11.48 0.77 -4.72
C TRP A 78 -12.65 1.65 -5.20
N LYS A 79 -12.42 2.62 -6.09
CA LYS A 79 -13.47 3.42 -6.75
C LYS A 79 -13.72 3.02 -8.22
N SER A 80 -13.04 1.96 -8.70
CA SER A 80 -13.15 1.47 -10.08
C SER A 80 -14.54 0.86 -10.36
N LYS A 81 -14.76 0.44 -11.61
CA LYS A 81 -16.02 -0.19 -12.01
C LYS A 81 -16.16 -1.55 -11.34
N GLU A 82 -15.06 -2.27 -11.21
CA GLU A 82 -14.94 -3.61 -10.65
C GLU A 82 -15.40 -3.62 -9.18
N PHE A 83 -15.01 -2.59 -8.42
CA PHE A 83 -15.45 -2.40 -7.03
C PHE A 83 -16.91 -1.99 -6.90
N LYS A 84 -17.48 -1.29 -7.89
CA LYS A 84 -18.92 -0.97 -7.92
C LYS A 84 -19.77 -2.19 -8.26
N ASP A 85 -19.26 -3.06 -9.12
CA ASP A 85 -19.92 -4.28 -9.58
C ASP A 85 -19.58 -5.50 -8.71
N ALA A 86 -18.92 -5.29 -7.57
CA ALA A 86 -18.44 -6.35 -6.71
C ALA A 86 -19.59 -7.16 -6.09
N ASP A 87 -19.40 -8.47 -6.00
CA ASP A 87 -20.44 -9.41 -5.58
C ASP A 87 -19.98 -10.34 -4.47
N VAL A 88 -20.85 -10.50 -3.46
CA VAL A 88 -20.57 -11.30 -2.26
C VAL A 88 -20.45 -12.80 -2.60
N GLU A 89 -21.27 -13.33 -3.51
CA GLU A 89 -21.24 -14.76 -3.85
C GLU A 89 -19.99 -15.14 -4.64
N ARG A 90 -19.56 -14.27 -5.56
CA ARG A 90 -18.27 -14.43 -6.24
C ARG A 90 -17.12 -14.31 -5.25
N GLY A 91 -17.19 -13.35 -4.33
CA GLY A 91 -16.19 -13.15 -3.29
C GLY A 91 -16.06 -14.35 -2.35
N ALA A 92 -17.17 -15.01 -2.01
CA ALA A 92 -17.19 -16.23 -1.22
C ALA A 92 -16.39 -17.35 -1.89
N LYS A 93 -16.52 -17.52 -3.22
CA LYS A 93 -15.75 -18.52 -3.98
C LYS A 93 -14.25 -18.24 -3.91
N VAL A 94 -13.86 -16.98 -4.13
CA VAL A 94 -12.46 -16.55 -4.02
C VAL A 94 -11.93 -16.77 -2.61
N TYR A 95 -12.71 -16.42 -1.58
CA TYR A 95 -12.32 -16.63 -0.18
C TYR A 95 -12.07 -18.10 0.12
N MET A 96 -12.96 -18.99 -0.32
CA MET A 96 -12.84 -20.42 -0.08
C MET A 96 -11.65 -21.05 -0.80
N GLU A 97 -11.32 -20.56 -1.99
CA GLU A 97 -10.19 -21.05 -2.79
C GLU A 97 -8.85 -20.58 -2.24
N TYR A 98 -8.72 -19.28 -1.93
CA TYR A 98 -7.43 -18.67 -1.62
C TYR A 98 -7.24 -18.34 -0.13
N CYS A 99 -8.27 -17.84 0.56
CA CYS A 99 -8.13 -17.27 1.89
C CYS A 99 -8.37 -18.28 3.01
N ALA A 100 -9.35 -19.17 2.85
CA ALA A 100 -9.79 -20.13 3.85
C ALA A 100 -8.71 -21.17 4.22
N GLN A 101 -7.70 -21.36 3.35
CA GLN A 101 -6.57 -22.23 3.64
C GLN A 101 -5.81 -21.77 4.88
N CYS A 102 -5.73 -20.46 5.16
CA CYS A 102 -5.08 -19.92 6.36
C CYS A 102 -6.12 -19.36 7.33
N HIS A 103 -7.08 -18.58 6.85
CA HIS A 103 -8.04 -17.89 7.71
C HIS A 103 -9.21 -18.77 8.16
N GLY A 104 -9.33 -20.00 7.64
CA GLY A 104 -10.44 -20.89 7.93
C GLY A 104 -11.72 -20.50 7.19
N LYS A 105 -12.60 -21.48 6.98
CA LYS A 105 -13.89 -21.27 6.28
C LYS A 105 -14.79 -20.29 7.02
N GLU A 106 -14.78 -20.37 8.34
CA GLU A 106 -15.55 -19.50 9.24
C GLU A 106 -14.74 -18.26 9.67
N GLY A 107 -13.57 -18.01 9.07
CA GLY A 107 -12.74 -16.86 9.43
C GLY A 107 -12.08 -16.96 10.81
N LYS A 108 -11.90 -18.19 11.34
CA LYS A 108 -11.38 -18.43 12.70
C LYS A 108 -9.84 -18.46 12.81
N GLY A 109 -9.13 -18.23 11.71
CA GLY A 109 -7.66 -18.31 11.68
C GLY A 109 -7.13 -19.73 11.86
N ASP A 110 -7.97 -20.74 11.59
CA ASP A 110 -7.75 -22.16 11.87
C ASP A 110 -7.69 -23.02 10.60
N GLY A 111 -7.43 -22.39 9.45
CA GLY A 111 -7.27 -23.10 8.18
C GLY A 111 -6.09 -24.09 8.22
N PRO A 112 -6.07 -25.12 7.35
CA PRO A 112 -5.00 -26.12 7.33
C PRO A 112 -3.58 -25.54 7.19
N GLY A 113 -3.44 -24.43 6.46
CA GLY A 113 -2.21 -23.66 6.28
C GLY A 113 -1.85 -22.74 7.44
N ALA A 114 -2.73 -22.57 8.45
CA ALA A 114 -2.41 -21.82 9.67
C ALA A 114 -1.42 -22.55 10.58
N LYS A 115 -1.30 -23.88 10.44
CA LYS A 115 -0.46 -24.71 11.30
C LYS A 115 1.02 -24.36 11.11
N GLY A 116 1.64 -23.82 12.17
CA GLY A 116 3.05 -23.47 12.18
C GLY A 116 3.37 -22.02 11.80
N LEU A 117 2.35 -21.19 11.55
CA LEU A 117 2.55 -19.75 11.35
C LEU A 117 2.60 -19.02 12.70
N ASP A 118 3.63 -18.20 12.87
CA ASP A 118 3.78 -17.24 13.97
C ASP A 118 4.10 -15.84 13.37
N PRO A 119 3.24 -14.83 13.55
CA PRO A 119 1.95 -14.90 14.24
C PRO A 119 0.92 -15.74 13.47
N LYS A 120 -0.09 -16.24 14.20
CA LYS A 120 -1.25 -16.92 13.60
C LYS A 120 -2.00 -15.98 12.64
N PRO A 121 -2.69 -16.53 11.62
CA PRO A 121 -3.56 -15.74 10.74
C PRO A 121 -4.61 -14.96 11.53
N ALA A 122 -5.01 -13.82 10.98
CA ALA A 122 -6.08 -13.00 11.57
C ALA A 122 -7.39 -13.79 11.63
N VAL A 123 -8.07 -13.68 12.77
CA VAL A 123 -9.42 -14.23 13.00
C VAL A 123 -10.42 -13.23 12.42
N HIS A 124 -10.74 -13.35 11.13
CA HIS A 124 -11.67 -12.44 10.46
C HIS A 124 -13.01 -12.29 11.19
N ALA A 125 -13.52 -13.38 11.79
CA ALA A 125 -14.78 -13.37 12.53
C ALA A 125 -14.81 -12.38 13.72
N ASP A 126 -13.63 -12.04 14.28
CA ASP A 126 -13.48 -11.15 15.44
C ASP A 126 -13.11 -9.71 15.02
N LEU A 127 -13.02 -9.43 13.71
CA LEU A 127 -12.57 -8.15 13.20
C LEU A 127 -13.74 -7.33 12.64
N PRO A 128 -13.77 -6.01 12.90
CA PRO A 128 -14.76 -5.11 12.31
C PRO A 128 -14.37 -4.79 10.86
N LEU A 129 -14.32 -5.80 9.98
CA LEU A 129 -13.85 -5.62 8.59
C LEU A 129 -14.72 -4.65 7.80
N SER A 130 -16.00 -4.50 8.16
CA SER A 130 -16.89 -3.46 7.61
C SER A 130 -16.37 -2.05 7.84
N ASP A 131 -15.67 -1.81 8.94
CA ASP A 131 -15.29 -0.48 9.41
C ASP A 131 -13.88 -0.09 8.95
N TYR A 132 -13.15 -1.03 8.36
CA TYR A 132 -11.79 -0.77 7.88
C TYR A 132 -11.83 0.17 6.66
N PRO A 133 -10.89 1.12 6.55
CA PRO A 133 -10.75 1.96 5.37
C PRO A 133 -10.57 1.14 4.08
N ASP A 134 -11.13 1.63 2.96
CA ASP A 134 -11.05 0.94 1.67
C ASP A 134 -9.60 0.73 1.20
N ASP A 135 -8.78 1.76 1.34
CA ASP A 135 -7.36 1.73 1.01
C ASP A 135 -6.61 0.71 1.88
N TYR A 136 -6.94 0.61 3.17
CA TYR A 136 -6.32 -0.35 4.07
C TYR A 136 -6.59 -1.80 3.63
N LEU A 137 -7.86 -2.16 3.42
CA LEU A 137 -8.21 -3.53 2.99
C LEU A 137 -7.68 -3.84 1.59
N TYR A 138 -7.78 -2.89 0.67
CA TYR A 138 -7.20 -3.04 -0.66
C TYR A 138 -5.70 -3.33 -0.56
N ASN A 139 -4.94 -2.50 0.15
CA ASN A 139 -3.49 -2.66 0.25
C ASN A 139 -3.11 -3.96 0.96
N LEU A 140 -3.84 -4.32 2.04
CA LEU A 140 -3.61 -5.56 2.78
C LEU A 140 -3.80 -6.80 1.89
N VAL A 141 -4.85 -6.85 1.06
CA VAL A 141 -5.11 -8.01 0.19
C VAL A 141 -4.22 -7.95 -1.06
N TYR A 142 -4.10 -6.80 -1.71
CA TYR A 142 -3.35 -6.65 -2.95
C TYR A 142 -1.84 -6.81 -2.73
N TYR A 143 -1.26 -6.11 -1.75
CA TYR A 143 0.18 -6.06 -1.49
C TYR A 143 0.62 -6.93 -0.30
N GLY A 144 -0.31 -7.67 0.31
CA GLY A 144 -0.05 -8.57 1.42
C GLY A 144 0.15 -7.87 2.76
N GLY A 145 0.36 -8.66 3.82
CA GLY A 145 0.39 -8.17 5.21
C GLY A 145 1.46 -7.12 5.47
N LYS A 146 2.65 -7.28 4.88
CA LYS A 146 3.78 -6.37 5.10
C LYS A 146 3.48 -4.94 4.67
N SER A 147 2.62 -4.74 3.66
CA SER A 147 2.28 -3.41 3.13
C SER A 147 1.63 -2.49 4.17
N VAL A 148 0.95 -3.08 5.16
CA VAL A 148 0.25 -2.38 6.24
C VAL A 148 0.84 -2.72 7.62
N GLY A 149 2.12 -3.12 7.64
CA GLY A 149 2.86 -3.42 8.88
C GLY A 149 2.41 -4.71 9.60
N LYS A 150 1.79 -5.65 8.88
CA LYS A 150 1.39 -6.98 9.40
C LYS A 150 2.37 -8.06 8.94
N SER A 151 2.10 -9.31 9.34
CA SER A 151 2.96 -10.45 9.07
C SER A 151 3.25 -10.61 7.56
N PRO A 152 4.52 -10.87 7.17
CA PRO A 152 4.86 -11.16 5.78
C PRO A 152 4.35 -12.53 5.31
N ASN A 153 3.84 -13.37 6.23
CA ASN A 153 3.22 -14.65 5.88
C ASN A 153 1.86 -14.50 5.18
N MET A 154 1.23 -13.31 5.27
CA MET A 154 0.08 -12.99 4.44
C MET A 154 0.59 -12.52 3.07
N PRO A 155 0.45 -13.34 2.01
CA PRO A 155 1.02 -13.06 0.70
C PRO A 155 0.31 -11.88 0.00
N ASP A 156 0.96 -11.32 -1.01
CA ASP A 156 0.34 -10.41 -1.96
C ASP A 156 -0.53 -11.17 -2.97
N TRP A 157 -1.75 -10.70 -3.19
CA TRP A 157 -2.68 -11.32 -4.14
C TRP A 157 -2.86 -10.52 -5.43
N GLY A 158 -2.32 -9.31 -5.51
CA GLY A 158 -2.56 -8.38 -6.63
C GLY A 158 -2.05 -8.87 -7.99
N MET A 159 -1.11 -9.81 -8.00
CA MET A 159 -0.60 -10.44 -9.24
C MET A 159 -1.25 -11.79 -9.55
N THR A 160 -2.02 -12.34 -8.61
CA THR A 160 -2.67 -13.66 -8.72
C THR A 160 -4.16 -13.53 -9.01
N LEU A 161 -4.83 -12.61 -8.32
CA LEU A 161 -6.26 -12.38 -8.47
C LEU A 161 -6.51 -11.28 -9.51
N PRO A 162 -7.42 -11.50 -10.47
CA PRO A 162 -7.96 -10.42 -11.29
C PRO A 162 -8.59 -9.32 -10.41
N GLU A 163 -8.62 -8.08 -10.92
CA GLU A 163 -9.18 -6.93 -10.19
C GLU A 163 -10.62 -7.17 -9.72
N GLN A 164 -11.47 -7.79 -10.56
CA GLN A 164 -12.83 -8.15 -10.17
C GLN A 164 -12.86 -9.14 -9.01
N SER A 165 -12.00 -10.17 -9.01
CA SER A 165 -11.94 -11.16 -7.93
C SER A 165 -11.45 -10.54 -6.62
N LEU A 166 -10.53 -9.58 -6.70
CA LEU A 166 -10.07 -8.81 -5.55
C LEU A 166 -11.20 -7.94 -4.97
N ALA A 167 -11.94 -7.24 -5.82
CA ALA A 167 -13.10 -6.44 -5.42
C ALA A 167 -14.18 -7.31 -4.76
N ASP A 168 -14.48 -8.46 -5.36
CA ASP A 168 -15.46 -9.43 -4.87
C ASP A 168 -15.05 -9.97 -3.49
N VAL A 169 -13.79 -10.39 -3.29
CA VAL A 169 -13.36 -10.95 -2.00
C VAL A 169 -13.33 -9.90 -0.89
N ILE A 170 -12.93 -8.65 -1.19
CA ILE A 170 -13.00 -7.56 -0.20
C ILE A 170 -14.45 -7.28 0.20
N THR A 171 -15.38 -7.30 -0.75
CA THR A 171 -16.82 -7.17 -0.48
C THR A 171 -17.35 -8.33 0.37
N TYR A 172 -16.92 -9.56 0.09
CA TYR A 172 -17.25 -10.72 0.92
C TYR A 172 -16.73 -10.58 2.35
N LEU A 173 -15.47 -10.14 2.54
CA LEU A 173 -14.87 -9.92 3.86
C LEU A 173 -15.69 -8.91 4.69
N ARG A 174 -16.05 -7.78 4.08
CA ARG A 174 -16.86 -6.73 4.73
C ARG A 174 -18.29 -7.18 5.07
N SER A 175 -18.89 -7.99 4.21
CA SER A 175 -20.29 -8.38 4.34
C SER A 175 -20.51 -9.58 5.26
N THR A 176 -19.56 -10.50 5.33
CA THR A 176 -19.69 -11.79 6.02
C THR A 176 -19.21 -11.74 7.46
N PHE A 177 -18.02 -11.18 7.69
CA PHE A 177 -17.41 -11.13 9.03
C PHE A 177 -17.70 -9.79 9.71
N LYS A 178 -19.00 -9.51 9.88
CA LYS A 178 -19.45 -8.42 10.74
C LYS A 178 -19.42 -8.95 12.16
N ASN A 179 -18.70 -8.28 13.06
CA ASN A 179 -18.66 -8.60 14.50
C ASN A 179 -20.00 -9.20 14.97
N LEU A 180 -20.01 -10.51 15.26
CA LEU A 180 -21.15 -11.21 15.86
C LEU A 180 -21.19 -10.95 17.37
#